data_AF-A0A8T5T4X6-F1
#
_entry.id   AF-A0A8T5T4X6-F1
#
_cell.length_a   1.000
_cell.length_b   1.000
_cell.length_c   1.000
_cell.angle_alpha   90.00
_cell.angle_beta   90.00
_cell.angle_gamma   90.00
#
_symmetry.space_group_name_H-M   'P 1'
#
loop_
_entity.id
_entity.type
_entity.pdbx_description
1 polymer ?
#
loop_
_entity_poly.entity_id
_entity_poly.type
_entity_poly.pdbx_seq_one_letter_code
_entity_poly.pdbx_strand_id
1 'polypeptide(L)'
;MIEMDVLNIITQTTVPIIFISAIGLITLTYQNRYGRVKDSLYTFQKQKIVYNIAGEKEKALQADKMLTFYQKESKLIKNSMITAFISILFVTVTSFSIMVKDIAQINIDIFLISSFALAILSLVISIILIIISFARSVKTLNYEIENDDEGIRFGL
;
A
#
# COMPACT_ATOMS: atom_id res chain seq x y z
N MET A 1 -22.14 15.40 -39.47
CA MET A 1 -21.13 14.35 -39.21
C MET A 1 -20.28 14.66 -37.95
N ILE A 2 -20.82 15.39 -36.97
CA ILE A 2 -20.14 15.78 -35.71
C ILE A 2 -20.86 15.15 -34.48
N GLU A 3 -21.95 14.40 -34.69
CA GLU A 3 -22.73 13.78 -33.61
C GLU A 3 -22.12 12.46 -33.08
N MET A 4 -21.19 11.84 -33.81
CA MET A 4 -20.24 10.90 -33.22
C MET A 4 -19.10 11.72 -32.63
N ASP A 5 -19.01 11.80 -31.30
CA ASP A 5 -17.85 11.25 -30.56
C ASP A 5 -17.73 11.74 -29.12
N VAL A 6 -18.47 12.75 -28.67
CA VAL A 6 -18.33 13.20 -27.26
C VAL A 6 -18.71 12.08 -26.29
N LEU A 7 -19.79 11.36 -26.58
CA LEU A 7 -20.26 10.24 -25.76
C LEU A 7 -19.26 9.06 -25.77
N ASN A 8 -18.55 8.87 -26.88
CA ASN A 8 -17.55 7.81 -27.05
C ASN A 8 -16.23 8.14 -26.33
N ILE A 9 -15.77 9.40 -26.42
CA ILE A 9 -14.63 9.90 -25.65
C ILE A 9 -14.92 9.77 -24.15
N ILE A 10 -16.12 10.16 -23.72
CA ILE A 10 -16.55 10.04 -22.32
C ILE A 10 -16.53 8.56 -21.89
N THR A 11 -17.11 7.64 -22.65
CA THR A 11 -17.11 6.21 -22.26
C THR A 11 -15.71 5.61 -22.24
N GLN A 12 -14.85 5.94 -23.21
CA GLN A 12 -13.47 5.45 -23.26
C GLN A 12 -12.60 5.99 -22.12
N THR A 13 -12.78 7.26 -21.74
CA THR A 13 -12.06 7.88 -20.62
C THR A 13 -12.64 7.51 -19.25
N THR A 14 -13.90 7.09 -19.18
CA THR A 14 -14.55 6.69 -17.91
C THR A 14 -13.90 5.44 -17.31
N VAL A 15 -13.50 4.47 -18.13
CA VAL A 15 -12.87 3.21 -17.67
C VAL A 15 -11.62 3.47 -16.82
N PRO A 16 -10.59 4.20 -17.30
CA PRO A 16 -9.41 4.50 -16.49
C PRO A 16 -9.73 5.37 -15.27
N ILE A 17 -10.70 6.28 -15.34
CA ILE A 17 -11.12 7.12 -14.18
C ILE A 17 -11.73 6.26 -13.05
N ILE A 18 -12.61 5.32 -13.38
CA ILE A 18 -13.16 4.36 -12.41
C ILE A 18 -12.02 3.54 -11.80
N PHE A 19 -11.06 3.12 -12.63
CA PHE A 19 -9.91 2.34 -12.18
C PHE A 19 -9.04 3.12 -11.19
N ILE A 20 -8.74 4.39 -11.46
CA ILE A 20 -8.02 5.28 -10.51
C ILE A 20 -8.78 5.38 -9.18
N SER A 21 -10.10 5.52 -9.25
CA SER A 21 -10.95 5.66 -8.05
C SER A 21 -10.89 4.40 -7.17
N ALA A 22 -10.97 3.21 -7.78
CA ALA A 22 -10.85 1.94 -7.07
C ALA A 22 -9.48 1.78 -6.41
N ILE A 23 -8.40 2.09 -7.14
CA ILE A 23 -7.03 2.03 -6.57
C ILE A 23 -6.88 3.05 -5.45
N GLY A 24 -7.39 4.27 -5.61
CA GLY A 24 -7.35 5.32 -4.60
C GLY A 24 -7.99 4.91 -3.28
N LEU A 25 -9.17 4.27 -3.32
CA LEU A 25 -9.85 3.73 -2.13
C LEU A 25 -9.02 2.67 -1.41
N ILE A 26 -8.42 1.75 -2.18
CA ILE A 26 -7.52 0.72 -1.66
C ILE A 26 -6.32 1.41 -0.98
N THR A 27 -5.65 2.33 -1.66
CA THR A 27 -4.47 3.03 -1.13
C THR A 27 -4.79 3.82 0.13
N LEU A 28 -5.92 4.53 0.20
CA LEU A 28 -6.36 5.25 1.40
C LEU A 28 -6.51 4.32 2.61
N THR A 29 -7.11 3.15 2.40
CA THR A 29 -7.27 2.14 3.46
C THR A 29 -5.91 1.70 4.01
N TYR A 30 -4.94 1.45 3.12
CA TYR A 30 -3.59 1.06 3.53
C TYR A 30 -2.77 2.23 4.10
N GLN A 31 -3.06 3.47 3.70
CA GLN A 31 -2.42 4.67 4.25
C GLN A 31 -2.74 4.85 5.72
N ASN A 32 -4.00 4.65 6.09
CA ASN A 32 -4.42 4.65 7.48
C ASN A 32 -3.71 3.56 8.30
N ARG A 33 -3.59 2.35 7.73
CA ARG A 33 -2.87 1.24 8.37
C ARG A 33 -1.37 1.54 8.52
N TYR A 34 -0.74 2.12 7.51
CA TYR A 34 0.67 2.51 7.56
C TYR A 34 0.95 3.53 8.68
N GLY A 35 0.05 4.50 8.85
CA GLY A 35 0.10 5.45 9.97
C GLY A 35 0.16 4.72 11.31
N ARG A 36 -0.76 3.79 11.55
CA ARG A 36 -0.79 2.98 12.78
C ARG A 36 0.51 2.18 13.00
N VAL A 37 1.01 1.50 11.97
CA VAL A 37 2.28 0.74 12.05
C VAL A 37 3.47 1.66 12.38
N LYS A 38 3.48 2.87 11.81
CA LYS A 38 4.50 3.87 12.10
C LYS A 38 4.41 4.38 13.55
N ASP A 39 3.21 4.60 14.05
CA ASP A 39 2.99 5.05 15.44
C ASP A 39 3.40 3.96 16.45
N SER A 40 3.10 2.69 16.16
CA SER A 40 3.60 1.54 16.92
C SER A 40 5.13 1.49 16.94
N LEU A 41 5.80 1.74 15.80
CA LEU A 41 7.26 1.79 15.74
C LEU A 41 7.86 2.82 16.70
N TYR A 42 7.33 4.04 16.73
CA TYR A 42 7.80 5.06 17.66
C TYR A 42 7.55 4.67 19.12
N THR A 43 6.44 3.99 19.39
CA THR A 43 6.10 3.52 20.73
C THR A 43 7.12 2.49 21.23
N PHE A 44 7.39 1.44 20.45
CA PHE A 44 8.38 0.41 20.83
C PHE A 44 9.81 0.97 20.88
N GLN A 45 10.15 1.94 20.03
CA GLN A 45 11.44 2.63 20.10
C GLN A 45 11.60 3.38 21.43
N LYS A 46 10.56 4.09 21.88
CA LYS A 46 10.56 4.79 23.17
C LYS A 46 10.63 3.80 24.34
N GLN A 47 9.85 2.72 24.30
CA GLN A 47 9.88 1.67 25.33
C GLN A 47 11.26 1.04 25.45
N LYS A 48 11.91 0.69 24.33
CA LYS A 48 13.28 0.15 24.33
C LYS A 48 14.27 1.07 25.05
N ILE A 49 14.18 2.38 24.84
CA ILE A 49 15.05 3.36 25.51
C ILE A 49 14.79 3.34 27.02
N VAL A 50 13.51 3.35 27.44
CA VAL A 50 13.12 3.31 28.86
C VAL A 50 13.62 2.03 29.54
N TYR A 51 13.41 0.86 28.93
CA TYR A 51 13.85 -0.42 29.48
C TYR A 51 15.38 -0.53 29.58
N ASN A 52 16.10 0.01 28.60
CA ASN A 52 17.57 0.08 28.67
C ASN A 52 18.06 0.95 29.83
N ILE A 53 17.42 2.10 30.08
CA ILE A 53 17.77 2.98 31.21
C ILE A 53 17.45 2.31 32.54
N ALA A 54 16.32 1.59 32.62
CA ALA A 54 15.90 0.86 33.81
C ALA A 54 16.70 -0.44 34.08
N GLY A 55 17.58 -0.86 33.16
CA GLY A 55 18.33 -2.11 33.29
C GLY A 55 17.50 -3.38 33.00
N GLU A 56 16.28 -3.23 32.49
CA GLU A 56 15.35 -4.33 32.19
C GLU A 56 15.69 -4.99 30.84
N LYS A 57 16.78 -5.75 30.81
CA LYS A 57 17.34 -6.34 29.57
C LYS A 57 16.36 -7.21 28.78
N GLU A 58 15.53 -8.01 29.47
CA GLU A 58 14.56 -8.89 28.80
C GLU A 58 13.46 -8.10 28.08
N LYS A 59 12.89 -7.09 28.74
CA LYS A 59 11.89 -6.19 28.15
C LYS A 59 12.48 -5.35 27.00
N ALA A 60 13.72 -4.90 27.14
CA ALA A 60 14.43 -4.21 26.07
C ALA A 60 14.63 -5.11 24.83
N LEU A 61 14.94 -6.40 25.03
CA LEU A 61 15.06 -7.38 23.95
C LEU A 61 13.71 -7.68 23.29
N GLN A 62 12.63 -7.80 24.07
CA GLN A 62 11.27 -7.97 23.53
C GLN A 62 10.85 -6.75 22.68
N ALA A 63 11.09 -5.53 23.17
CA ALA A 63 10.82 -4.30 22.43
C ALA A 63 11.62 -4.24 21.10
N ASP A 64 12.86 -4.74 21.08
CA ASP A 64 13.68 -4.79 19.86
C ASP A 64 13.17 -5.81 18.82
N LYS A 65 12.66 -6.96 19.29
CA LYS A 65 11.99 -7.94 18.42
C LYS A 65 10.75 -7.30 17.78
N MET A 66 9.89 -6.67 18.57
CA MET A 66 8.68 -5.98 18.07
C MET A 66 9.04 -4.90 17.06
N LEU A 67 10.04 -4.06 17.36
CA LEU A 67 10.55 -3.04 16.44
C LEU A 67 10.94 -3.65 15.08
N THR A 68 11.63 -4.80 15.10
CA THR A 68 12.02 -5.51 13.87
C THR A 68 10.81 -6.01 13.07
N PHE A 69 9.75 -6.51 13.74
CA PHE A 69 8.51 -6.93 13.08
C PHE A 69 7.82 -5.75 12.38
N TYR A 70 7.54 -4.67 13.11
CA TYR A 70 6.85 -3.50 12.55
C TYR A 70 7.70 -2.79 11.47
N GLN A 71 9.03 -2.82 11.55
CA GLN A 71 9.89 -2.27 10.49
C GLN A 71 9.75 -3.04 9.19
N LYS A 72 9.70 -4.37 9.26
CA LYS A 72 9.50 -5.23 8.08
C LYS A 72 8.11 -5.02 7.48
N GLU A 73 7.09 -4.87 8.33
CA GLU A 73 5.72 -4.57 7.88
C GLU A 73 5.61 -3.20 7.22
N SER A 74 6.19 -2.16 7.84
CA SER A 74 6.24 -0.79 7.31
C SER A 74 6.85 -0.74 5.91
N LYS A 75 7.95 -1.47 5.67
CA LYS A 75 8.58 -1.56 4.34
C LYS A 75 7.66 -2.21 3.30
N LEU A 76 6.94 -3.27 3.66
CA LEU A 76 6.01 -3.92 2.74
C LEU A 76 4.85 -3.00 2.37
N ILE A 77 4.25 -2.32 3.35
CA ILE A 77 3.14 -1.39 3.11
C ILE A 77 3.61 -0.20 2.27
N LYS A 78 4.81 0.34 2.54
CA LYS A 78 5.40 1.39 1.71
C LYS A 78 5.60 0.93 0.26
N ASN A 79 6.13 -0.28 0.06
CA ASN A 79 6.38 -0.80 -1.29
C ASN A 79 5.07 -1.05 -2.03
N SER A 80 4.02 -1.55 -1.36
CA SER A 80 2.70 -1.73 -1.99
C SER A 80 2.06 -0.40 -2.37
N MET A 81 2.24 0.66 -1.56
CA MET A 81 1.79 2.01 -1.92
C MET A 81 2.52 2.54 -3.14
N ILE A 82 3.85 2.40 -3.19
CA ILE A 82 4.64 2.87 -4.33
C ILE A 82 4.18 2.18 -5.62
N THR A 83 3.97 0.85 -5.61
CA THR A 83 3.48 0.15 -6.80
C THR A 83 2.03 0.51 -7.15
N ALA A 84 1.16 0.79 -6.17
CA ALA A 84 -0.16 1.34 -6.43
C ALA A 84 -0.09 2.72 -7.10
N PHE A 85 0.76 3.62 -6.62
CA PHE A 85 0.94 4.94 -7.23
C PHE A 85 1.54 4.85 -8.63
N ILE A 86 2.46 3.93 -8.88
CA ILE A 86 2.96 3.64 -10.24
C ILE A 86 1.82 3.17 -11.14
N SER A 87 0.91 2.33 -10.64
CA SER A 87 -0.28 1.92 -11.40
C SER A 87 -1.16 3.12 -11.73
N ILE A 88 -1.50 3.96 -10.75
CA ILE A 88 -2.28 5.19 -10.96
C ILE A 88 -1.62 6.10 -12.01
N LEU A 89 -0.29 6.24 -11.97
CA LEU A 89 0.45 7.02 -12.95
C LEU A 89 0.24 6.49 -14.37
N PHE A 90 0.40 5.19 -14.61
CA PHE A 90 0.16 4.58 -15.92
C PHE A 90 -1.30 4.70 -16.37
N VAL A 91 -2.26 4.55 -15.46
CA VAL A 91 -3.69 4.71 -15.79
C VAL A 91 -3.99 6.16 -16.19
N THR A 92 -3.41 7.13 -15.47
CA THR A 92 -3.56 8.55 -15.75
C THR A 92 -2.97 8.91 -17.11
N VAL A 93 -1.76 8.42 -17.41
CA VAL A 93 -1.12 8.58 -18.73
C VAL A 93 -1.99 7.96 -19.82
N THR A 94 -2.51 6.76 -19.61
CA THR A 94 -3.41 6.08 -20.56
C THR A 94 -4.68 6.90 -20.81
N SER A 95 -5.33 7.39 -19.76
CA SER A 95 -6.53 8.23 -19.85
C SER A 95 -6.28 9.51 -20.65
N PHE A 96 -5.15 10.17 -20.40
CA PHE A 96 -4.77 11.37 -21.14
C PHE A 96 -4.45 11.06 -22.61
N SER A 97 -3.74 9.96 -22.87
CA SER A 97 -3.42 9.53 -24.23
C SER A 97 -4.65 9.16 -25.06
N ILE A 98 -5.70 8.57 -24.48
CA ILE A 98 -6.98 8.33 -25.18
C ILE A 98 -7.55 9.65 -25.72
N MET A 99 -7.59 10.68 -24.88
CA MET A 99 -8.08 12.01 -25.30
C MET A 99 -7.21 12.62 -26.41
N VAL A 100 -5.88 12.47 -26.34
CA VAL A 100 -4.97 12.94 -27.38
C VAL A 100 -5.16 12.19 -28.70
N LYS A 101 -5.33 10.86 -28.64
CA LYS A 101 -5.61 10.02 -29.81
C LYS A 101 -6.85 10.53 -30.55
N ASP A 102 -7.94 10.79 -29.83
CA ASP A 102 -9.21 11.18 -30.43
C ASP A 102 -9.14 12.60 -31.03
N ILE A 103 -8.43 13.54 -30.39
CA ILE A 103 -8.29 14.92 -30.88
C ILE A 103 -7.33 15.01 -32.08
N ALA A 104 -6.16 14.38 -31.97
CA ALA A 104 -5.10 14.50 -32.96
C ALA A 104 -5.21 13.47 -34.09
N GLN A 105 -6.14 12.51 -33.98
CA GLN A 105 -6.31 11.37 -34.89
C GLN A 105 -5.02 10.58 -35.15
N ILE A 106 -4.14 10.50 -34.15
CA ILE A 106 -2.85 9.78 -34.23
C ILE A 106 -3.06 8.33 -33.79
N ASN A 107 -2.51 7.39 -34.54
CA ASN A 107 -2.54 5.99 -34.15
C ASN A 107 -1.47 5.68 -33.08
N ILE A 108 -1.89 5.60 -31.82
CA ILE A 108 -1.05 5.28 -30.66
C ILE A 108 -1.54 4.03 -29.91
N ASP A 109 -2.24 3.12 -30.60
CA ASP A 109 -2.91 1.97 -29.98
C ASP A 109 -1.95 1.05 -29.23
N ILE A 110 -0.77 0.79 -29.79
CA ILE A 110 0.26 -0.05 -29.16
C ILE A 110 0.75 0.57 -27.85
N PHE A 111 0.90 1.90 -27.79
CA PHE A 111 1.31 2.61 -26.58
C PHE A 111 0.22 2.53 -25.51
N LEU A 112 -1.05 2.74 -25.88
CA LEU A 112 -2.18 2.64 -24.97
C LEU A 112 -2.29 1.25 -24.33
N ILE A 113 -2.21 0.20 -25.16
CA ILE A 113 -2.28 -1.19 -24.69
C ILE A 113 -1.11 -1.50 -23.75
N SER A 114 0.11 -1.08 -24.10
CA SER A 114 1.31 -1.34 -23.30
C SER A 114 1.27 -0.61 -21.96
N SER A 115 0.89 0.66 -21.96
CA SER A 115 0.75 1.48 -20.75
C SER A 115 -0.32 0.92 -19.81
N PHE A 116 -1.46 0.52 -20.36
CA PHE A 116 -2.55 -0.08 -19.58
C PHE A 116 -2.16 -1.46 -19.02
N ALA A 117 -1.44 -2.29 -19.78
CA ALA A 117 -0.93 -3.56 -19.30
C ALA A 117 0.06 -3.37 -18.12
N LEU A 118 0.96 -2.38 -18.21
CA LEU A 118 1.87 -2.04 -17.12
C LEU A 118 1.13 -1.53 -15.87
N ALA A 119 0.06 -0.75 -16.05
CA ALA A 119 -0.81 -0.34 -14.94
C ALA A 119 -1.39 -1.55 -14.20
N ILE A 120 -1.94 -2.52 -14.94
CA ILE A 120 -2.53 -3.73 -14.37
C ILE A 120 -1.46 -4.57 -13.66
N LEU A 121 -0.30 -4.79 -14.28
CA LEU A 121 0.80 -5.54 -13.67
C LEU A 121 1.25 -4.91 -12.34
N SER A 122 1.42 -3.58 -12.34
CA SER A 122 1.79 -2.83 -11.13
C SER A 122 0.72 -2.95 -10.03
N LEU A 123 -0.56 -2.93 -10.41
CA LEU A 123 -1.67 -3.11 -9.49
C LEU A 123 -1.68 -4.51 -8.87
N VAL A 124 -1.48 -5.55 -9.69
CA VAL A 124 -1.40 -6.94 -9.21
C VAL A 124 -0.26 -7.09 -8.21
N ILE A 125 0.92 -6.55 -8.50
CA ILE A 125 2.06 -6.55 -7.58
C ILE A 125 1.70 -5.83 -6.27
N SER A 126 1.03 -4.68 -6.34
CA SER A 126 0.57 -3.95 -5.15
C SER A 126 -0.36 -4.79 -4.28
N ILE A 127 -1.36 -5.45 -4.88
CA ILE A 127 -2.32 -6.31 -4.17
C ILE A 127 -1.61 -7.50 -3.52
N ILE A 128 -0.66 -8.14 -4.21
CA ILE A 128 0.11 -9.25 -3.64
C ILE A 128 0.89 -8.78 -2.40
N LEU A 129 1.58 -7.64 -2.48
CA LEU A 129 2.33 -7.08 -1.35
C LEU A 129 1.41 -6.73 -0.17
N ILE A 130 0.22 -6.21 -0.46
CA ILE A 130 -0.85 -5.96 0.51
C ILE A 130 -1.27 -7.23 1.24
N ILE A 131 -1.52 -8.33 0.51
CA ILE A 131 -1.92 -9.62 1.08
C ILE A 131 -0.82 -10.17 1.98
N ILE A 132 0.44 -10.12 1.51
CA ILE A 132 1.61 -10.54 2.31
C ILE A 132 1.72 -9.70 3.59
N SER A 133 1.52 -8.39 3.49
CA SER A 133 1.51 -7.49 4.64
C SER A 133 0.41 -7.86 5.62
N PHE A 134 -0.81 -8.18 5.15
CA PHE A 134 -1.91 -8.61 6.01
C PHE A 134 -1.58 -9.91 6.76
N ALA A 135 -1.06 -10.93 6.06
CA ALA A 135 -0.67 -12.19 6.67
C ALA A 135 0.41 -12.04 7.75
N ARG A 136 1.33 -11.07 7.61
CA ARG A 136 2.34 -10.77 8.64
C ARG A 136 1.76 -10.08 9.87
N SER A 137 0.80 -9.18 9.67
CA SER A 137 0.16 -8.45 10.77
C SER A 137 -0.56 -9.39 11.74
N VAL A 138 -1.25 -10.40 11.21
CA VAL A 138 -1.89 -11.44 12.04
C VAL A 138 -0.85 -12.21 12.87
N LYS A 139 0.32 -12.51 12.30
CA LYS A 139 1.40 -13.17 13.05
C LYS A 139 1.96 -12.30 14.16
N THR A 140 2.12 -11.00 13.91
CA THR A 140 2.59 -10.05 14.94
C THR A 140 1.58 -9.93 16.08
N LEU A 141 0.28 -9.87 15.77
CA LEU A 141 -0.77 -9.84 16.79
C LEU A 141 -0.77 -11.11 17.67
N ASN A 142 -0.64 -12.29 17.06
CA ASN A 142 -0.56 -13.54 17.81
C ASN A 142 0.68 -13.59 18.71
N TYR A 143 1.82 -13.06 18.23
CA TYR A 143 3.03 -12.95 19.04
C TYR A 143 2.85 -11.98 20.22
N GLU A 144 2.14 -10.87 20.02
CA GLU A 144 1.82 -9.93 21.09
C GLU A 144 0.95 -10.59 22.17
N ILE A 145 -0.13 -11.28 21.77
CA ILE A 145 -1.02 -12.01 22.70
C ILE A 145 -0.24 -13.09 23.49
N GLU A 146 0.58 -13.90 22.82
CA GLU A 146 1.32 -14.99 23.46
C GLU A 146 2.36 -14.49 24.48
N ASN A 147 2.99 -13.33 24.24
CA ASN A 147 3.96 -12.76 25.16
C ASN A 147 3.32 -11.87 26.24
N ASP A 148 2.11 -11.35 26.03
CA ASP A 148 1.35 -10.62 27.06
C ASP A 148 0.82 -11.61 28.13
N ASP A 149 0.44 -12.83 27.72
CA ASP A 149 0.09 -13.92 28.65
C ASP A 149 1.28 -14.36 29.54
N GLU A 150 2.52 -14.27 29.06
CA GLU A 150 3.72 -14.45 29.91
C GLU A 150 3.93 -13.26 30.86
N GLY A 151 3.60 -12.03 30.44
CA GLY A 151 3.62 -10.84 31.29
C GLY A 151 2.63 -10.90 32.46
N ILE A 152 1.47 -11.54 32.27
CA ILE A 152 0.48 -11.79 33.34
C ILE A 152 0.96 -12.90 34.30
N ARG A 153 1.80 -13.85 33.83
CA ARG A 153 2.33 -14.94 34.67
C ARG A 153 3.55 -14.56 35.52
N PHE A 154 4.25 -13.48 35.20
CA PHE A 154 5.36 -12.93 36.03
C PHE A 154 4.97 -11.67 36.81
N GLY A 155 3.68 -11.35 36.85
CA GLY A 155 3.11 -10.14 37.46
C GLY A 155 2.18 -10.38 38.66
N LEU A 156 2.36 -11.47 39.40
CA LEU A 156 1.84 -11.70 40.76
C LEU A 156 2.87 -12.44 41.62
#